data_AF-A0AA96VAR5-F1
#
_entry.id   AF-A0AA96VAR5-F1
#
_cell.length_a   1.000
_cell.length_b   1.000
_cell.length_c   1.000
_cell.angle_alpha   90.00
_cell.angle_beta   90.00
_cell.angle_gamma   90.00
#
_symmetry.space_group_name_H-M   'P 1'
#
loop_
_entity.id
_entity.type
_entity.pdbx_description
1 polymer ?
#
loop_
_entity_poly.entity_id
_entity_poly.type
_entity_poly.pdbx_seq_one_letter_code
_entity_poly.pdbx_strand_id
1 'polypeptide(L)'
;MDQTKNDNTTILIEYQKKQLAAENFKYYQNILKDYYIPSNKLLKKTHKELIDFRAELKKDYDLSPEFKHVPVFKYHNRLSAIINDFITEGLEMNGAYRYIGKELDRDIVVFIFSLESVKNQLTEQAFITHDDSGEVAEKFEKADAALIRVCKLSDEIIVNITNLLESLNVELNRDYSSYAVAEEDELFREE
;
A
#
# COMPACT_ATOMS: atom_id res chain seq x y z
N MET A 1 3.36 35.96 47.15
CA MET A 1 3.08 36.46 45.78
C MET A 1 3.42 35.43 44.69
N ASP A 2 3.70 34.16 45.03
CA ASP A 2 4.22 33.17 44.05
C ASP A 2 3.23 32.09 43.56
N GLN A 3 2.17 31.77 44.30
CA GLN A 3 1.24 30.69 43.87
C GLN A 3 0.45 31.05 42.61
N THR A 4 -0.06 32.28 42.51
CA THR A 4 -0.89 32.73 41.38
C THR A 4 -0.12 32.82 40.04
N LYS A 5 1.20 33.05 40.09
CA LYS A 5 2.07 33.02 38.90
C LYS A 5 2.35 31.58 38.44
N ASN A 6 2.47 30.65 39.40
CA ASN A 6 2.72 29.24 39.11
C ASN A 6 1.48 28.57 38.51
N ASP A 7 0.29 28.93 38.99
CA ASP A 7 -1.00 28.45 38.47
C ASP A 7 -1.25 28.92 37.02
N ASN A 8 -0.99 30.21 36.72
CA ASN A 8 -1.14 30.74 35.36
C ASN A 8 -0.16 30.11 34.35
N THR A 9 1.07 29.79 34.79
CA THR A 9 2.06 29.13 33.94
C THR A 9 1.67 27.69 33.64
N THR A 10 1.12 26.98 34.64
CA THR A 10 0.61 25.61 34.49
C THR A 10 -0.56 25.54 33.51
N ILE A 11 -1.52 26.46 33.63
CA ILE A 11 -2.67 26.57 32.71
C ILE A 11 -2.20 26.82 31.27
N LEU A 12 -1.21 27.69 31.06
CA LEU A 12 -0.66 27.98 29.73
C LEU A 12 0.02 26.76 29.11
N ILE A 13 0.79 25.99 29.90
CA ILE A 13 1.44 24.75 29.44
C ILE A 13 0.40 23.71 29.05
N GLU A 14 -0.66 23.51 29.84
CA GLU A 14 -1.75 22.58 29.52
C GLU A 14 -2.50 23.00 28.25
N TYR A 15 -2.75 24.30 28.07
CA TYR A 15 -3.35 24.84 26.85
C TYR A 15 -2.49 24.56 25.61
N GLN A 16 -1.18 24.82 25.69
CA GLN A 16 -0.25 24.55 24.58
C GLN A 16 -0.16 23.07 24.23
N LYS A 17 -0.17 22.17 25.23
CA LYS A 17 -0.21 20.72 25.01
C LYS A 17 -1.47 20.30 24.25
N LYS A 18 -2.64 20.78 24.68
CA LYS A 18 -3.91 20.50 23.98
C LYS A 18 -3.93 21.03 22.56
N GLN A 19 -3.38 22.22 22.32
CA GLN A 19 -3.28 22.77 20.97
C GLN A 19 -2.38 21.90 20.08
N LEU A 20 -1.20 21.51 20.57
CA LEU A 20 -0.28 20.65 19.85
C LEU A 20 -0.90 19.27 19.56
N ALA A 21 -1.60 18.69 20.54
CA ALA A 21 -2.32 17.42 20.36
C ALA A 21 -3.42 17.52 19.28
N ALA A 22 -4.15 18.63 19.22
CA ALA A 22 -5.17 18.87 18.19
C ALA A 22 -4.57 19.05 16.79
N GLU A 23 -3.43 19.75 16.68
CA GLU A 23 -2.68 19.91 15.43
C GLU A 23 -2.11 18.57 14.94
N ASN A 24 -1.50 17.79 15.85
CA ASN A 24 -1.00 16.44 15.56
C ASN A 24 -2.14 15.51 15.12
N PHE A 25 -3.30 15.58 15.78
CA PHE A 25 -4.45 14.77 15.39
C PHE A 25 -4.88 15.05 13.95
N LYS A 26 -5.03 16.34 13.60
CA LYS A 26 -5.40 16.74 12.25
C LYS A 26 -4.35 16.32 11.22
N TYR A 27 -3.08 16.45 11.57
CA TYR A 27 -1.97 16.01 10.74
C TYR A 27 -2.02 14.51 10.45
N TYR A 28 -2.10 13.67 11.48
CA TYR A 28 -2.17 12.22 11.32
C TYR A 28 -3.44 11.75 10.63
N GLN A 29 -4.59 12.39 10.89
CA GLN A 29 -5.84 12.08 10.22
C GLN A 29 -5.75 12.34 8.71
N ASN A 30 -5.20 13.50 8.32
CA ASN A 30 -4.99 13.83 6.92
C ASN A 30 -3.99 12.85 6.27
N ILE A 31 -2.89 12.54 6.96
CA ILE A 31 -1.89 11.60 6.47
C ILE A 31 -2.47 10.20 6.24
N LEU A 32 -3.33 9.74 7.14
CA LEU A 32 -3.96 8.44 7.01
C LEU A 32 -4.95 8.41 5.84
N LYS A 33 -5.86 9.39 5.81
CA LYS A 33 -6.96 9.47 4.86
C LYS A 33 -6.47 9.70 3.43
N ASP A 34 -5.57 10.66 3.26
CA ASP A 34 -5.23 11.17 1.94
C ASP A 34 -4.05 10.39 1.31
N TYR A 35 -3.34 9.56 2.10
CA TYR A 35 -2.13 8.90 1.61
C TYR A 35 -2.03 7.42 1.95
N TYR A 36 -1.96 7.04 3.23
CA TYR A 36 -1.68 5.65 3.58
C TYR A 36 -2.83 4.72 3.19
N ILE A 37 -4.09 5.13 3.40
CA ILE A 37 -5.26 4.33 3.00
C ILE A 37 -5.32 4.19 1.47
N PRO A 38 -5.27 5.26 0.65
CA PRO A 38 -5.24 5.13 -0.80
C PRO A 38 -4.06 4.30 -1.32
N SER A 39 -2.85 4.53 -0.80
CA SER A 39 -1.65 3.78 -1.21
C SER A 39 -1.78 2.29 -0.88
N ASN A 40 -2.29 1.96 0.31
CA ASN A 40 -2.54 0.58 0.70
C ASN A 40 -3.57 -0.11 -0.21
N LYS A 41 -4.64 0.61 -0.59
CA LYS A 41 -5.63 0.11 -1.55
C LYS A 41 -4.98 -0.19 -2.91
N LEU A 42 -4.14 0.71 -3.42
CA LEU A 42 -3.39 0.50 -4.66
C LEU A 42 -2.48 -0.73 -4.57
N LEU A 43 -1.73 -0.87 -3.49
CA LEU A 43 -0.84 -2.01 -3.25
C LEU A 43 -1.61 -3.34 -3.24
N LYS A 44 -2.75 -3.39 -2.54
CA LYS A 44 -3.62 -4.58 -2.47
C LYS A 44 -4.28 -4.90 -3.81
N LYS A 45 -4.74 -3.88 -4.55
CA LYS A 45 -5.26 -4.02 -5.91
C LYS A 45 -4.21 -4.64 -6.84
N THR A 46 -3.02 -4.04 -6.86
CA THR A 46 -1.89 -4.49 -7.70
C THR A 46 -1.48 -5.93 -7.36
N HIS A 47 -1.43 -6.27 -6.08
CA HIS A 47 -1.11 -7.63 -5.63
C HIS A 47 -2.14 -8.64 -6.11
N LYS A 48 -3.43 -8.31 -6.03
CA LYS A 48 -4.49 -9.15 -6.57
C LYS A 48 -4.37 -9.33 -8.08
N GLU A 49 -4.15 -8.24 -8.82
CA GLU A 49 -3.97 -8.28 -10.28
C GLU A 49 -2.80 -9.16 -10.71
N LEU A 50 -1.71 -9.19 -9.92
CA LEU A 50 -0.56 -10.06 -10.16
C LEU A 50 -0.84 -11.52 -9.84
N ILE A 51 -1.58 -11.81 -8.77
CA ILE A 51 -2.03 -13.18 -8.47
C ILE A 51 -2.89 -13.69 -9.63
N ASP A 52 -3.86 -12.90 -10.07
CA ASP A 52 -4.75 -13.24 -11.19
C ASP A 52 -3.95 -13.43 -12.49
N PHE A 53 -2.99 -12.54 -12.75
CA PHE A 53 -2.08 -12.67 -13.89
C PHE A 53 -1.28 -13.99 -13.85
N ARG A 54 -0.68 -14.34 -12.71
CA ARG A 54 0.13 -15.56 -12.56
C ARG A 54 -0.72 -16.82 -12.68
N ALA A 55 -1.93 -16.80 -12.13
CA ALA A 55 -2.87 -17.91 -12.25
C ALA A 55 -3.27 -18.16 -13.71
N GLU A 56 -3.52 -17.10 -14.46
CA GLU A 56 -3.84 -17.18 -15.89
C GLU A 56 -2.65 -17.65 -16.73
N LEU A 57 -1.45 -17.12 -16.47
CA LEU A 57 -0.22 -17.56 -17.14
C LEU A 57 0.03 -19.05 -16.92
N LYS A 58 -0.13 -19.53 -15.68
CA LYS A 58 0.02 -20.95 -15.33
C LYS A 58 -1.02 -21.81 -16.03
N LYS A 59 -2.30 -21.40 -16.01
CA LYS A 59 -3.39 -22.13 -16.66
C LYS A 59 -3.13 -22.30 -18.16
N ASP A 60 -2.73 -21.23 -18.84
CA ASP A 60 -2.49 -21.28 -20.29
C ASP A 60 -1.22 -22.11 -20.62
N TYR A 61 -0.21 -22.14 -19.73
CA TYR A 61 0.94 -23.04 -19.82
C TYR A 61 0.53 -24.52 -19.67
N ASP A 62 -0.25 -24.85 -18.64
CA ASP A 62 -0.71 -26.22 -18.36
C ASP A 62 -1.62 -26.77 -19.48
N LEU A 63 -2.40 -25.91 -20.14
CA LEU A 63 -3.29 -26.25 -21.25
C LEU A 63 -2.59 -26.43 -22.60
N SER A 64 -1.32 -26.01 -22.73
CA SER A 64 -0.60 -26.05 -24.00
C SER A 64 0.90 -26.33 -23.81
N PRO A 65 1.26 -27.49 -23.23
CA PRO A 65 2.65 -27.84 -22.93
C PRO A 65 3.56 -27.94 -24.17
N GLU A 66 3.00 -28.18 -25.36
CA GLU A 66 3.74 -28.26 -26.62
C GLU A 66 3.85 -26.90 -27.36
N PHE A 67 3.07 -25.89 -26.96
CA PHE A 67 3.18 -24.56 -27.55
C PHE A 67 4.22 -23.74 -26.76
N LYS A 68 5.43 -23.67 -27.31
CA LYS A 68 6.43 -22.62 -27.05
C LYS A 68 5.94 -21.18 -27.34
N HIS A 69 4.66 -21.01 -27.66
CA HIS A 69 4.04 -19.78 -28.13
C HIS A 69 2.87 -19.41 -27.22
N VAL A 70 3.19 -19.17 -25.94
CA VAL A 70 2.35 -18.30 -25.11
C VAL A 70 2.10 -17.03 -25.93
N PRO A 71 0.86 -16.51 -26.06
CA PRO A 71 0.61 -15.25 -26.75
C PRO A 71 1.26 -14.11 -25.98
N VAL A 72 2.55 -13.93 -26.22
CA VAL A 72 3.48 -13.00 -25.58
C VAL A 72 2.88 -11.61 -25.49
N PHE A 73 2.21 -11.16 -26.56
CA PHE A 73 1.57 -9.85 -26.63
C PHE A 73 0.44 -9.67 -25.62
N LYS A 74 -0.37 -10.71 -25.35
CA LYS A 74 -1.46 -10.65 -24.35
C LYS A 74 -0.90 -10.39 -22.96
N TYR A 75 0.12 -11.14 -22.56
CA TYR A 75 0.74 -11.02 -21.24
C TYR A 75 1.60 -9.77 -21.10
N HIS A 76 2.33 -9.39 -22.15
CA HIS A 76 3.06 -8.13 -22.19
C HIS A 76 2.13 -6.94 -21.98
N ASN A 77 1.03 -6.85 -22.73
CA ASN A 77 0.09 -5.74 -22.62
C ASN A 77 -0.56 -5.69 -21.23
N ARG A 78 -0.92 -6.84 -20.67
CA ARG A 78 -1.52 -6.89 -19.34
C ARG A 78 -0.54 -6.52 -18.23
N LEU A 79 0.71 -7.00 -18.32
CA LEU A 79 1.74 -6.61 -17.36
C LEU A 79 2.09 -5.13 -17.48
N SER A 80 2.10 -4.59 -18.71
CA SER A 80 2.25 -3.15 -18.96
C SER A 80 1.13 -2.34 -18.33
N ALA A 81 -0.13 -2.81 -18.43
CA ALA A 81 -1.26 -2.15 -17.78
C ALA A 81 -1.09 -2.13 -16.26
N ILE A 82 -0.74 -3.25 -15.63
CA ILE A 82 -0.51 -3.32 -14.17
C ILE A 82 0.61 -2.35 -13.75
N ILE A 83 1.74 -2.34 -14.46
CA ILE A 83 2.86 -1.44 -14.15
C ILE A 83 2.46 0.02 -14.36
N ASN A 84 1.78 0.34 -15.46
CA ASN A 84 1.39 1.71 -15.79
C ASN A 84 0.33 2.25 -14.83
N ASP A 85 -0.66 1.44 -14.46
CA ASP A 85 -1.69 1.82 -13.48
C ASP A 85 -1.03 2.06 -12.12
N PHE A 86 -0.13 1.16 -11.69
CA PHE A 86 0.64 1.33 -10.46
C PHE A 86 1.51 2.59 -10.47
N ILE A 87 2.23 2.87 -11.56
CA ILE A 87 3.07 4.06 -11.69
C ILE A 87 2.21 5.31 -11.77
N THR A 88 1.11 5.32 -12.51
CA THR A 88 0.27 6.51 -12.70
C THR A 88 -0.48 6.86 -11.42
N GLU A 89 -1.20 5.90 -10.84
CA GLU A 89 -1.88 6.09 -9.55
C GLU A 89 -0.85 6.41 -8.45
N GLY A 90 0.32 5.76 -8.47
CA GLY A 90 1.42 6.04 -7.53
C GLY A 90 2.07 7.42 -7.71
N LEU A 91 2.21 7.92 -8.95
CA LEU A 91 2.73 9.25 -9.26
C LEU A 91 1.74 10.34 -8.88
N GLU A 92 0.43 10.12 -9.06
CA GLU A 92 -0.60 11.03 -8.55
C GLU A 92 -0.54 11.12 -7.02
N MET A 93 -0.32 10.00 -6.33
CA MET A 93 -0.16 9.95 -4.87
C MET A 93 1.16 10.57 -4.39
N ASN A 94 2.28 10.37 -5.10
CA ASN A 94 3.61 10.93 -4.77
C ASN A 94 3.77 12.41 -5.17
N GLY A 95 3.13 12.83 -6.27
CA GLY A 95 3.13 14.21 -6.78
C GLY A 95 2.38 15.17 -5.86
N ALA A 96 1.45 14.65 -5.06
CA ALA A 96 0.83 15.39 -3.98
C ALA A 96 1.85 15.66 -2.85
N TYR A 97 2.57 14.66 -2.30
CA TYR A 97 3.54 14.86 -1.21
C TYR A 97 4.71 13.84 -1.15
N ARG A 98 5.93 14.35 -0.88
CA ARG A 98 7.26 13.70 -1.04
C ARG A 98 7.71 12.68 0.04
N TYR A 99 6.91 12.39 1.07
CA TYR A 99 7.44 11.77 2.30
C TYR A 99 7.14 10.27 2.50
N ILE A 100 6.17 9.68 1.79
CA ILE A 100 5.87 8.23 1.90
C ILE A 100 6.89 7.36 1.14
N GLY A 101 7.57 7.92 0.13
CA GLY A 101 8.52 7.19 -0.70
C GLY A 101 9.75 6.66 0.07
N LYS A 102 10.37 7.46 0.94
CA LYS A 102 11.74 7.13 1.42
C LYS A 102 11.90 5.78 2.14
N GLU A 103 10.86 5.28 2.82
CA GLU A 103 10.93 3.99 3.54
C GLU A 103 10.50 2.79 2.68
N LEU A 104 9.82 3.02 1.56
CA LEU A 104 9.26 1.97 0.68
C LEU A 104 9.90 1.93 -0.72
N ASP A 105 10.68 2.95 -1.08
CA ASP A 105 11.26 3.15 -2.41
C ASP A 105 12.05 1.94 -2.90
N ARG A 106 12.80 1.27 -2.01
CA ARG A 106 13.63 0.12 -2.41
C ARG A 106 12.79 -1.04 -2.92
N ASP A 107 11.76 -1.45 -2.18
CA ASP A 107 10.95 -2.62 -2.54
C ASP A 107 10.00 -2.27 -3.70
N ILE A 108 9.52 -1.02 -3.78
CA ILE A 108 8.78 -0.52 -4.95
C ILE A 108 9.64 -0.53 -6.22
N VAL A 109 10.90 -0.10 -6.13
CA VAL A 109 11.86 -0.18 -7.23
C VAL A 109 12.11 -1.64 -7.62
N VAL A 110 12.39 -2.52 -6.66
CA VAL A 110 12.57 -3.96 -6.94
C VAL A 110 11.33 -4.55 -7.62
N PHE A 111 10.14 -4.18 -7.16
CA PHE A 111 8.88 -4.58 -7.76
C PHE A 111 8.77 -4.15 -9.23
N ILE A 112 8.90 -2.85 -9.52
CA ILE A 112 8.78 -2.30 -10.87
C ILE A 112 9.85 -2.89 -11.80
N PHE A 113 11.12 -2.86 -11.39
CA PHE A 113 12.21 -3.37 -12.24
C PHE A 113 12.11 -4.87 -12.50
N SER A 114 11.65 -5.65 -11.52
CA SER A 114 11.43 -7.09 -11.71
C SER A 114 10.32 -7.36 -12.72
N LEU A 115 9.20 -6.63 -12.64
CA LEU A 115 8.11 -6.79 -13.60
C LEU A 115 8.44 -6.23 -14.99
N GLU A 116 9.17 -5.13 -15.09
CA GLU A 116 9.71 -4.61 -16.35
C GLU A 116 10.66 -5.62 -17.01
N SER A 117 11.49 -6.31 -16.22
CA SER A 117 12.35 -7.40 -16.70
C SER A 117 11.54 -8.55 -17.29
N VAL A 118 10.48 -9.00 -16.59
CA VAL A 118 9.56 -10.02 -17.10
C VAL A 118 8.89 -9.54 -18.38
N LYS A 119 8.37 -8.31 -18.38
CA LYS A 119 7.69 -7.71 -19.54
C LYS A 119 8.57 -7.73 -20.79
N ASN A 120 9.84 -7.38 -20.63
CA ASN A 120 10.82 -7.34 -21.72
C ASN A 120 11.18 -8.75 -22.20
N GLN A 121 11.39 -9.70 -21.28
CA GLN A 121 11.63 -11.11 -21.62
C GLN A 121 10.48 -11.73 -22.39
N LEU A 122 9.23 -11.40 -22.01
CA LEU A 122 8.06 -11.83 -22.77
C LEU A 122 8.13 -11.30 -24.21
N THR A 123 8.43 -10.01 -24.44
CA THR A 123 8.50 -9.43 -25.81
C THR A 123 9.69 -9.84 -26.66
N GLU A 124 10.88 -9.96 -26.07
CA GLU A 124 12.12 -10.22 -26.82
C GLU A 124 12.25 -11.70 -27.21
N GLN A 125 11.58 -12.59 -26.46
CA GLN A 125 11.53 -14.01 -26.75
C GLN A 125 10.09 -14.42 -27.10
N ALA A 126 9.78 -14.46 -28.40
CA ALA A 126 8.65 -15.24 -28.92
C ALA A 126 8.76 -16.76 -28.63
N PHE A 127 9.82 -17.16 -27.91
CA PHE A 127 10.18 -18.51 -27.50
C PHE A 127 10.71 -18.46 -26.06
N ILE A 128 9.84 -18.55 -25.05
CA ILE A 128 10.31 -18.83 -23.69
C ILE A 128 10.92 -20.24 -23.74
N THR A 129 12.24 -20.37 -23.58
CA THR A 129 12.87 -21.69 -23.43
C THR A 129 12.68 -22.19 -21.99
N HIS A 130 12.92 -23.48 -21.75
CA HIS A 130 12.82 -24.04 -20.39
C HIS A 130 13.80 -23.35 -19.42
N ASP A 131 14.95 -22.88 -19.89
CA ASP A 131 15.92 -22.17 -19.05
C ASP A 131 15.47 -20.73 -18.76
N ASP A 132 14.89 -20.03 -19.74
CA ASP A 132 14.30 -18.69 -19.58
C ASP A 132 13.07 -18.73 -18.63
N SER A 133 12.37 -19.86 -18.57
CA SER A 133 11.24 -20.05 -17.65
C SER A 133 11.66 -19.94 -16.17
N GLY A 134 12.89 -20.35 -15.84
CA GLY A 134 13.44 -20.23 -14.49
C GLY A 134 13.75 -18.79 -14.11
N GLU A 135 14.32 -18.01 -15.04
CA GLU A 135 14.59 -16.59 -14.80
C GLU A 135 13.29 -15.78 -14.68
N VAL A 136 12.31 -16.01 -15.57
CA VAL A 136 11.00 -15.34 -15.49
C VAL A 136 10.29 -15.66 -14.16
N ALA A 137 10.34 -16.92 -13.72
CA ALA A 137 9.77 -17.32 -12.43
C ALA A 137 10.46 -16.62 -11.26
N GLU A 138 11.80 -16.57 -11.24
CA GLU A 138 12.58 -15.89 -10.19
C GLU A 138 12.24 -14.38 -10.13
N LYS A 139 12.09 -13.73 -11.29
CA LYS A 139 11.72 -12.31 -11.36
C LYS A 139 10.30 -12.06 -10.85
N PHE A 140 9.35 -12.94 -11.17
CA PHE A 140 8.01 -12.88 -10.59
C PHE A 140 8.03 -13.06 -9.08
N GLU A 141 8.79 -14.02 -8.56
CA GLU A 141 8.94 -14.23 -7.12
C GLU A 141 9.57 -13.03 -6.41
N LYS A 142 10.58 -12.40 -7.02
CA LYS A 142 11.18 -11.17 -6.50
C LYS A 142 10.19 -10.01 -6.47
N ALA A 143 9.41 -9.82 -7.53
CA ALA A 143 8.38 -8.79 -7.58
C ALA A 143 7.30 -9.03 -6.51
N ASP A 144 6.81 -10.26 -6.42
CA ASP A 144 5.76 -10.67 -5.49
C ASP A 144 6.21 -10.53 -4.02
N ALA A 145 7.41 -11.00 -3.69
CA ALA A 145 7.99 -10.86 -2.36
C ALA A 145 8.18 -9.39 -1.96
N ALA A 146 8.63 -8.54 -2.90
CA ALA A 146 8.76 -7.11 -2.67
C ALA A 146 7.39 -6.46 -2.42
N LEU A 147 6.39 -6.77 -3.24
CA LEU A 147 5.04 -6.20 -3.09
C LEU A 147 4.37 -6.66 -1.79
N ILE A 148 4.47 -7.94 -1.42
CA ILE A 148 3.96 -8.46 -0.14
C ILE A 148 4.59 -7.72 1.03
N ARG A 149 5.89 -7.46 0.99
CA ARG A 149 6.58 -6.71 2.04
C ARG A 149 6.07 -5.27 2.13
N VAL A 150 5.89 -4.60 1.01
CA VAL A 150 5.34 -3.23 0.98
C VAL A 150 3.90 -3.19 1.50
N CYS A 151 3.05 -4.16 1.14
CA CYS A 151 1.71 -4.31 1.69
C CYS A 151 1.73 -4.43 3.22
N LYS A 152 2.57 -5.30 3.78
CA LYS A 152 2.70 -5.50 5.23
C LYS A 152 3.16 -4.24 5.96
N LEU A 153 4.20 -3.59 5.45
CA LEU A 153 4.71 -2.34 6.01
C LEU A 153 3.63 -1.24 5.98
N SER A 154 2.87 -1.17 4.89
CA SER A 154 1.76 -0.22 4.76
C SER A 154 0.66 -0.48 5.79
N ASP A 155 0.26 -1.74 6.00
CA ASP A 155 -0.72 -2.12 7.03
C ASP A 155 -0.21 -1.77 8.44
N GLU A 156 1.05 -2.06 8.75
CA GLU A 156 1.67 -1.74 10.04
C GLU A 156 1.71 -0.23 10.31
N ILE A 157 2.02 0.59 9.30
CA ILE A 157 2.02 2.06 9.44
C ILE A 157 0.60 2.59 9.70
N ILE A 158 -0.40 2.07 8.99
CA ILE A 158 -1.81 2.44 9.19
C ILE A 158 -2.24 2.15 10.64
N VAL A 159 -1.91 0.96 11.16
CA VAL A 159 -2.20 0.58 12.54
C VAL A 159 -1.50 1.51 13.52
N ASN A 160 -0.21 1.78 13.33
CA ASN A 160 0.56 2.66 14.21
C ASN A 160 -0.02 4.09 14.25
N ILE A 161 -0.39 4.65 13.10
CA ILE A 161 -1.00 5.99 13.02
C ILE A 161 -2.39 5.99 13.67
N THR A 162 -3.17 4.93 13.49
CA THR A 162 -4.49 4.78 14.12
C THR A 162 -4.37 4.76 15.65
N ASN A 163 -3.43 3.99 16.20
CA ASN A 163 -3.16 3.95 17.64
C ASN A 163 -2.71 5.32 18.20
N LEU A 164 -1.92 6.08 17.42
CA LEU A 164 -1.55 7.45 17.77
C LEU A 164 -2.76 8.39 17.80
N LEU A 165 -3.66 8.29 16.81
CA LEU A 165 -4.90 9.05 16.76
C LEU A 165 -5.81 8.74 17.96
N GLU A 166 -5.94 7.47 18.34
CA GLU A 166 -6.68 7.03 19.53
C GLU A 166 -6.09 7.62 20.82
N SER A 167 -4.76 7.57 20.95
CA SER A 167 -4.06 8.14 22.12
C SER A 167 -4.27 9.66 22.22
N LEU A 168 -4.15 10.37 21.11
CA LEU A 168 -4.41 11.82 21.03
C LEU A 168 -5.87 12.15 21.33
N ASN A 169 -6.81 11.29 20.94
CA ASN A 169 -8.22 11.46 21.25
C ASN A 169 -8.51 11.37 22.75
N VAL A 170 -7.88 10.41 23.44
CA VAL A 170 -7.94 10.30 24.89
C VAL A 170 -7.35 11.55 25.55
N GLU A 171 -6.17 12.01 25.10
CA GLU A 171 -5.54 13.24 25.62
C GLU A 171 -6.41 14.49 25.44
N LEU A 172 -7.14 14.57 24.33
CA LEU A 172 -8.04 15.68 24.01
C LEU A 172 -9.41 15.56 24.67
N ASN A 173 -9.69 14.50 25.44
CA ASN A 173 -11.01 14.18 26.00
C ASN A 173 -12.14 14.25 24.95
N ARG A 174 -11.87 13.78 23.73
CA ARG A 174 -12.88 13.73 22.68
C ARG A 174 -13.72 12.47 22.89
N ASP A 175 -14.99 12.67 23.22
CA ASP A 175 -15.95 11.57 23.42
C ASP A 175 -16.43 11.03 22.05
N TYR A 176 -16.10 9.77 21.76
CA TYR A 176 -16.55 9.04 20.58
C TYR A 176 -17.53 7.92 20.93
N SER A 177 -18.15 7.94 22.12
CA SER A 177 -19.22 7.00 22.48
C SER A 177 -20.34 6.94 21.42
N SER A 178 -20.55 8.03 20.68
CA SER A 178 -21.48 8.13 19.54
C SER A 178 -21.03 7.40 18.26
N TYR A 179 -19.74 7.05 18.12
CA TYR A 179 -19.19 6.25 17.02
C TYR A 179 -18.87 4.81 17.43
N ALA A 180 -18.79 4.55 18.74
CA ALA A 180 -18.56 3.22 19.30
C ALA A 180 -19.80 2.32 19.30
N VAL A 181 -20.97 2.82 18.87
CA VAL A 181 -22.21 2.03 18.76
C VAL A 181 -22.93 2.31 17.44
N ALA A 182 -22.57 1.51 16.44
CA ALA A 182 -23.49 0.91 15.49
C ALA A 182 -22.88 -0.45 15.09
N GLU A 183 -23.19 -1.42 15.97
CA GLU A 183 -22.96 -2.86 15.94
C GLU A 183 -22.88 -3.44 14.51
N GLU A 184 -21.84 -4.19 14.15
CA GLU A 184 -21.70 -5.65 14.42
C GLU A 184 -22.87 -6.54 13.95
N ASP A 185 -23.99 -6.01 13.42
CA ASP A 185 -25.18 -6.79 13.05
C ASP A 185 -25.53 -6.80 11.55
N GLU A 186 -24.88 -5.98 10.69
CA GLU A 186 -25.14 -5.98 9.23
C GLU A 186 -24.13 -6.75 8.38
N LEU A 187 -22.91 -7.03 8.86
CA LEU A 187 -21.91 -7.75 8.03
C LEU A 187 -22.10 -9.28 7.97
N PHE A 188 -23.07 -9.83 8.72
CA PHE A 188 -23.46 -11.24 8.70
C PHE A 188 -24.91 -11.48 8.26
N ARG A 189 -25.59 -10.46 7.72
CA ARG A 189 -26.89 -10.59 7.07
C ARG A 189 -26.85 -9.92 5.70
N GLU A 190 -26.35 -10.65 4.71
CA GLU A 190 -27.11 -11.01 3.50
C GLU A 190 -26.15 -11.61 2.45
N GLU A 191 -26.38 -12.91 2.22
CA GLU A 191 -26.23 -13.75 1.02
C GLU A 191 -25.02 -13.57 0.07
#